data_AF-A0A967KFU9-F1
#
_entry.id   AF-A0A967KFU9-F1
#
_cell.length_a   1.000
_cell.length_b   1.000
_cell.length_c   1.000
_cell.angle_alpha   90.00
_cell.angle_beta   90.00
_cell.angle_gamma   90.00
#
_symmetry.space_group_name_H-M   'P 1'
#
loop_
_entity.id
_entity.type
_entity.pdbx_description
1 polymer ?
#
loop_
_entity_poly.entity_id
_entity_poly.type
_entity_poly.pdbx_seq_one_letter_code
_entity_poly.pdbx_strand_id
1 'polypeptide(L)'
;MPQLDPAVWPTQLFWLALTFIALYLVVWRVALPRIADVLEARQRKLDDDLKKATALKEEAEIILAEYEKMRADAQASAHQELQATHDALKQEAARETQVLADKLSAQTDEAEARIAAAKTAALASLEGTVSEVVVAATEKLIGVKAGGEEVARVVGDVMGSKR
;
A
#
# COMPACT_ATOMS: atom_id res chain seq x y z
N MET A 1 93.08 57.00 -10.23
CA MET A 1 92.41 55.81 -9.64
C MET A 1 92.46 54.70 -10.67
N PRO A 2 93.27 53.64 -10.47
CA PRO A 2 93.52 52.60 -11.49
C PRO A 2 92.27 51.82 -11.94
N GLN A 3 91.16 51.92 -11.21
CA GLN A 3 89.87 51.32 -11.57
C GLN A 3 89.12 52.01 -12.73
N LEU A 4 89.56 53.18 -13.19
CA LEU A 4 88.98 53.90 -14.33
C LEU A 4 89.92 53.93 -15.56
N ASP A 5 90.84 52.96 -15.65
CA ASP A 5 91.70 52.79 -16.82
C ASP A 5 90.95 52.03 -17.94
N PRO A 6 90.69 52.66 -19.11
CA PRO A 6 89.96 52.01 -20.21
C PRO A 6 90.66 50.78 -20.80
N ALA A 7 91.96 50.60 -20.54
CA ALA A 7 92.74 49.50 -21.08
C ALA A 7 92.32 48.11 -20.55
N VAL A 8 91.71 48.03 -19.35
CA VAL A 8 91.28 46.75 -18.73
C VAL A 8 89.83 46.38 -19.03
N TRP A 9 89.03 47.29 -19.59
CA TRP A 9 87.62 47.06 -19.88
C TRP A 9 87.34 45.92 -20.88
N PRO A 10 88.10 45.75 -21.98
CA PRO A 10 87.85 44.67 -22.93
C PRO A 10 87.97 43.27 -22.32
N THR A 11 88.98 43.05 -21.48
CA THR A 11 89.21 41.76 -20.80
C THR A 11 88.12 41.46 -19.78
N GLN A 12 87.68 42.47 -19.02
CA GLN A 12 86.58 42.32 -18.06
C GLN A 12 85.26 41.99 -18.77
N LEU A 13 84.98 42.66 -19.90
CA LEU A 13 83.79 42.38 -20.72
C LEU A 13 83.83 40.98 -21.35
N PHE A 14 85.00 40.51 -21.79
CA PHE A 14 85.16 39.15 -22.31
C PHE A 14 84.82 38.08 -21.25
N TRP A 15 85.40 38.18 -20.04
CA TRP A 15 85.11 37.23 -18.96
C TRP A 15 83.67 37.33 -18.45
N LEU A 16 83.12 38.55 -18.40
CA LEU A 16 81.71 38.76 -18.09
C LEU A 16 80.81 38.05 -19.11
N ALA A 17 81.05 38.25 -20.40
CA ALA A 17 80.27 37.61 -21.46
C ALA A 17 80.40 36.08 -21.39
N LEU A 18 81.62 35.55 -21.21
CA LEU A 18 81.86 34.11 -21.12
C LEU A 18 81.14 33.47 -19.93
N THR A 19 81.25 34.06 -18.74
CA THR A 19 80.59 33.56 -17.53
C THR A 19 79.07 33.72 -17.60
N PHE A 20 78.58 34.82 -18.18
CA PHE A 20 77.16 35.04 -18.38
C PHE A 20 76.55 34.04 -19.37
N ILE A 21 77.22 33.76 -20.49
CA ILE A 21 76.78 32.75 -21.45
C ILE A 21 76.78 31.36 -20.81
N ALA A 22 77.82 31.01 -20.06
CA ALA A 22 77.87 29.73 -19.34
C ALA A 22 76.70 29.59 -18.36
N LEU A 23 76.42 30.61 -17.55
CA LEU A 23 75.28 30.64 -16.63
C LEU A 23 73.94 30.55 -17.39
N TYR A 24 73.79 31.31 -18.48
CA TYR A 24 72.59 31.30 -19.31
C TYR A 24 72.28 29.91 -19.85
N LEU A 25 73.30 29.19 -20.35
CA LEU A 25 73.14 27.82 -20.84
C LEU A 25 72.72 26.85 -19.72
N VAL A 26 73.26 27.01 -18.50
CA VAL A 26 72.85 26.20 -17.34
C VAL A 26 71.39 26.47 -16.98
N VAL A 27 70.97 27.73 -16.92
CA VAL A 27 69.57 28.10 -16.62
C VAL A 27 68.63 27.58 -17.71
N TRP A 28 68.98 27.78 -18.98
CA TRP A 28 68.21 27.31 -20.12
C TRP A 28 68.04 25.78 -20.09
N ARG A 29 69.11 25.05 -19.76
CA ARG A 29 69.10 23.59 -19.80
C ARG A 29 68.55 22.91 -18.54
N VAL A 30 68.49 23.61 -17.40
CA VAL A 30 68.11 23.03 -16.10
C VAL A 30 66.91 23.72 -15.46
N ALA A 31 66.88 25.04 -15.39
CA ALA A 31 65.82 25.76 -14.69
C ALA A 31 64.50 25.76 -15.48
N LEU A 32 64.57 26.04 -16.79
CA LEU A 32 63.38 26.03 -17.65
C LEU A 32 62.68 24.67 -17.73
N PRO A 33 63.36 23.53 -17.98
CA PRO A 33 62.67 22.24 -18.02
C PRO A 33 62.04 21.89 -16.67
N ARG A 34 62.70 22.19 -15.54
CA ARG A 34 62.12 21.94 -14.22
C ARG A 34 60.83 22.72 -13.97
N ILE A 35 60.75 23.97 -14.45
CA ILE A 35 59.53 24.78 -14.33
C ILE A 35 58.43 24.22 -15.24
N ALA A 36 58.78 23.80 -16.47
CA ALA A 36 57.85 23.16 -17.38
C ALA A 36 57.28 21.85 -16.80
N ASP A 37 58.13 21.00 -16.23
CA ASP A 37 57.72 19.72 -15.61
C ASP A 37 56.70 19.95 -14.47
N VAL A 38 56.93 20.96 -13.63
CA VAL A 38 56.01 21.29 -12.52
C VAL A 38 54.69 21.82 -13.05
N LEU A 39 54.72 22.67 -14.07
CA LEU A 39 53.50 23.20 -14.68
C LEU A 39 52.69 22.08 -15.34
N GLU A 40 53.36 21.18 -16.07
CA GLU A 40 52.73 20.04 -16.70
C GLU A 40 52.16 19.06 -15.66
N ALA A 41 52.89 18.77 -14.59
CA ALA A 41 52.40 17.92 -13.50
C ALA A 41 51.14 18.50 -12.84
N ARG A 42 51.09 19.83 -12.65
CA ARG A 42 49.91 20.51 -12.13
C ARG A 42 48.74 20.44 -13.11
N GLN A 43 48.99 20.69 -14.40
CA GLN A 43 47.96 20.63 -15.43
C GLN A 43 47.37 19.23 -15.53
N ARG A 44 48.23 18.19 -15.59
CA ARG A 44 47.79 16.78 -15.61
C ARG A 44 46.95 16.45 -14.38
N LYS A 45 47.37 16.88 -13.19
CA LYS A 45 46.60 16.66 -11.97
C LYS A 45 45.23 17.35 -12.03
N LEU A 46 45.17 18.59 -12.51
CA LEU A 46 43.91 19.31 -12.65
C LEU A 46 42.97 18.61 -13.65
N ASP A 47 43.50 18.18 -14.79
CA ASP A 47 42.73 17.47 -15.80
C ASP A 47 42.21 16.12 -15.27
N ASP A 48 43.03 15.39 -14.51
CA ASP A 48 42.63 14.12 -13.89
C ASP A 48 41.58 14.34 -12.79
N ASP A 49 41.73 15.37 -11.97
CA ASP A 49 40.78 15.72 -10.91
C ASP A 49 39.44 16.18 -11.53
N LEU A 50 39.47 16.95 -12.62
CA LEU A 50 38.27 17.34 -13.38
C LEU A 50 37.57 16.12 -13.99
N LYS A 51 38.31 15.22 -14.64
CA LYS A 51 37.75 13.97 -15.20
C LYS A 51 37.09 13.12 -14.12
N LYS A 52 37.74 12.95 -12.97
CA LYS A 52 37.17 12.23 -11.83
C LYS A 52 35.92 12.91 -11.30
N ALA A 53 35.92 14.24 -11.17
CA ALA A 53 34.76 14.99 -10.72
C ALA A 53 33.58 14.84 -11.70
N THR A 54 33.82 14.89 -13.00
CA THR A 54 32.79 14.66 -14.02
C THR A 54 32.26 13.23 -13.97
N ALA A 55 33.13 12.22 -13.89
CA ALA A 55 32.72 10.82 -13.79
C ALA A 55 31.88 10.55 -12.54
N LEU A 56 32.32 11.06 -11.38
CA LEU A 56 31.55 10.94 -10.13
C LEU A 56 30.20 11.66 -10.20
N LYS A 57 30.12 12.80 -10.90
CA LYS A 57 28.86 13.50 -11.13
C LYS A 57 27.91 12.67 -11.99
N GLU A 58 28.42 12.09 -13.07
CA GLU A 58 27.64 11.24 -13.97
C GLU A 58 27.15 9.96 -13.26
N GLU A 59 28.01 9.28 -12.50
CA GLU A 59 27.62 8.14 -11.66
C GLU A 59 26.55 8.53 -10.63
N ALA A 60 26.69 9.69 -9.97
CA ALA A 60 25.70 10.17 -9.02
C ALA A 60 24.35 10.49 -9.69
N GLU A 61 24.35 11.05 -10.90
CA GLU A 61 23.13 11.31 -11.68
C GLU A 61 22.43 10.01 -12.10
N ILE A 62 23.19 8.99 -12.51
CA ILE A 62 22.65 7.66 -12.83
C ILE A 62 22.01 7.03 -11.59
N ILE A 63 22.73 7.01 -10.46
CA ILE A 63 22.22 6.45 -9.20
C ILE A 63 20.97 7.20 -8.74
N LEU A 64 20.95 8.53 -8.88
CA LEU A 64 19.79 9.34 -8.52
C LEU A 64 18.58 8.98 -9.40
N ALA A 65 18.77 8.85 -10.71
CA ALA A 65 17.69 8.49 -11.63
C ALA A 65 17.15 7.07 -11.35
N GLU A 66 18.03 6.10 -11.08
CA GLU A 66 17.62 4.75 -10.68
C GLU A 66 16.89 4.74 -9.35
N TYR A 67 17.36 5.51 -8.36
CA TYR A 67 16.70 5.64 -7.06
C TYR A 67 15.31 6.27 -7.19
N GLU A 68 15.17 7.35 -7.95
CA GLU A 68 13.88 8.00 -8.22
C GLU A 68 12.90 7.05 -8.90
N LYS A 69 13.39 6.27 -9.88
CA LYS A 69 12.59 5.24 -10.54
C LYS A 69 12.15 4.15 -9.55
N MET A 70 13.07 3.57 -8.77
CA MET A 70 12.73 2.56 -7.77
C MET A 70 11.72 3.07 -6.75
N ARG A 71 11.84 4.34 -6.34
CA ARG A 71 10.89 4.98 -5.43
C ARG A 71 9.52 5.12 -6.07
N ALA A 72 9.44 5.57 -7.32
CA ALA A 72 8.18 5.69 -8.05
C ALA A 72 7.51 4.31 -8.25
N ASP A 73 8.28 3.30 -8.65
CA ASP A 73 7.79 1.93 -8.85
C ASP A 73 7.28 1.31 -7.53
N ALA A 74 7.99 1.53 -6.41
CA ALA A 74 7.56 1.09 -5.09
C ALA A 74 6.26 1.78 -4.64
N GLN A 75 6.13 3.09 -4.88
CA GLN A 75 4.90 3.84 -4.57
C GLN A 75 3.72 3.36 -5.42
N ALA A 76 3.94 3.12 -6.72
CA ALA A 76 2.91 2.60 -7.61
C ALA A 76 2.46 1.19 -7.19
N SER A 77 3.41 0.31 -6.87
CA SER A 77 3.13 -1.06 -6.41
C SER A 77 2.36 -1.07 -5.10
N ALA A 78 2.76 -0.23 -4.13
CA ALA A 78 2.04 -0.10 -2.87
C ALA A 78 0.59 0.40 -3.07
N HIS A 79 0.39 1.35 -4.00
CA HIS A 79 -0.94 1.85 -4.31
C HIS A 79 -1.82 0.78 -4.98
N GLN A 80 -1.25 0.01 -5.92
CA GLN A 80 -1.94 -1.10 -6.57
C GLN A 80 -2.34 -2.18 -5.55
N GLU A 81 -1.44 -2.56 -4.65
CA GLU A 81 -1.71 -3.56 -3.62
C GLU A 81 -2.82 -3.10 -2.66
N LEU A 82 -2.78 -1.82 -2.26
CA LEU A 82 -3.83 -1.23 -1.41
C LEU A 82 -5.20 -1.22 -2.11
N GLN A 83 -5.25 -0.84 -3.40
CA GLN A 83 -6.48 -0.88 -4.18
C GLN A 83 -7.01 -2.30 -4.31
N ALA A 84 -6.16 -3.26 -4.69
CA ALA A 84 -6.52 -4.66 -4.83
C ALA A 84 -7.05 -5.25 -3.51
N THR A 85 -6.38 -4.95 -2.39
CA THR A 85 -6.81 -5.38 -1.05
C THR A 85 -8.16 -4.77 -0.69
N HIS A 86 -8.35 -3.47 -0.94
CA HIS A 86 -9.60 -2.79 -0.65
C HIS A 86 -10.77 -3.35 -1.47
N ASP A 87 -10.55 -3.64 -2.75
CA ASP A 87 -11.55 -4.23 -3.63
C ASP A 87 -11.89 -5.67 -3.22
N ALA A 88 -10.88 -6.47 -2.87
CA ALA A 88 -11.07 -7.82 -2.34
C ALA A 88 -11.87 -7.82 -1.02
N LEU A 89 -11.53 -6.92 -0.09
CA LEU A 89 -12.27 -6.75 1.17
C LEU A 89 -13.72 -6.33 0.93
N LYS A 90 -13.95 -5.41 -0.02
CA LYS A 90 -15.31 -4.99 -0.38
C LYS A 90 -16.13 -6.13 -0.97
N GLN A 91 -15.53 -6.97 -1.81
CA GLN A 91 -16.19 -8.15 -2.37
C GLN A 91 -16.51 -9.19 -1.28
N GLU A 92 -15.57 -9.47 -0.37
CA GLU A 92 -15.82 -10.41 0.71
C GLU A 92 -16.90 -9.89 1.67
N ALA A 93 -16.86 -8.61 2.04
CA ALA A 93 -17.90 -8.01 2.88
C ALA A 93 -19.30 -8.07 2.24
N ALA A 94 -19.38 -7.84 0.91
CA ALA A 94 -20.63 -8.00 0.18
C ALA A 94 -21.11 -9.46 0.18
N ARG A 95 -20.18 -10.41 0.02
CA ARG A 95 -20.49 -11.85 0.06
C ARG A 95 -20.99 -12.29 1.44
N GLU A 96 -20.32 -11.89 2.51
CA GLU A 96 -20.74 -12.19 3.88
C GLU A 96 -22.11 -11.58 4.18
N THR A 97 -22.34 -10.34 3.75
CA THR A 97 -23.64 -9.67 3.90
C THR A 97 -24.75 -10.46 3.20
N GLN A 98 -24.51 -10.94 1.98
CA GLN A 98 -25.49 -11.75 1.25
C GLN A 98 -25.75 -13.08 1.97
N VAL A 99 -24.70 -13.79 2.42
CA VAL A 99 -24.84 -15.04 3.17
C VAL A 99 -25.62 -14.85 4.48
N LEU A 100 -25.38 -13.73 5.18
CA LEU A 100 -26.13 -13.40 6.39
C LEU A 100 -27.59 -13.07 6.08
N ALA A 101 -27.86 -12.32 5.00
CA ALA A 101 -29.21 -12.01 4.55
C ALA A 101 -29.99 -13.29 4.21
N ASP A 102 -29.38 -14.22 3.46
CA ASP A 102 -30.00 -15.50 3.09
C ASP A 102 -30.30 -16.35 4.33
N LYS A 103 -29.37 -16.43 5.29
CA LYS A 103 -29.59 -17.13 6.56
C LYS A 103 -30.72 -16.52 7.38
N LEU A 104 -30.77 -15.19 7.46
CA LEU A 104 -31.81 -14.49 8.21
C LEU A 104 -33.19 -14.67 7.58
N SER A 105 -33.26 -14.66 6.24
CA SER A 105 -34.49 -14.98 5.51
C SER A 105 -34.97 -16.39 5.84
N ALA A 106 -34.09 -17.38 5.74
CA ALA A 106 -34.45 -18.77 6.03
C ALA A 106 -34.91 -18.98 7.48
N GLN A 107 -34.27 -18.32 8.45
CA GLN A 107 -34.71 -18.37 9.85
C GLN A 107 -36.06 -17.69 10.08
N THR A 108 -36.34 -16.62 9.33
CA THR A 108 -37.62 -15.92 9.37
C THR A 108 -38.72 -16.82 8.83
N ASP A 109 -38.51 -17.43 7.67
CA ASP A 109 -39.46 -18.38 7.07
C ASP A 109 -39.75 -19.57 8.00
N GLU A 110 -38.71 -20.12 8.64
CA GLU A 110 -38.86 -21.21 9.62
C GLU A 110 -39.66 -20.75 10.86
N ALA A 111 -39.38 -19.56 11.38
CA ALA A 111 -40.11 -19.00 12.50
C ALA A 111 -41.58 -18.75 12.15
N GLU A 112 -41.88 -18.21 10.97
CA GLU A 112 -43.24 -18.01 10.47
C GLU A 112 -43.99 -19.34 10.32
N ALA A 113 -43.35 -20.36 9.77
CA ALA A 113 -43.93 -21.70 9.65
C ALA A 113 -44.24 -22.31 11.03
N ARG A 114 -43.33 -22.17 12.01
CA ARG A 114 -43.56 -22.63 13.39
C ARG A 114 -44.71 -21.88 14.07
N ILE A 115 -44.81 -20.57 13.87
CA ILE A 115 -45.92 -19.76 14.40
C ILE A 115 -47.24 -20.20 13.78
N ALA A 116 -47.29 -20.43 12.45
CA ALA A 116 -48.48 -20.90 11.77
C ALA A 116 -48.92 -22.30 12.25
N ALA A 117 -47.98 -23.21 12.44
CA ALA A 117 -48.24 -24.53 12.99
C ALA A 117 -48.76 -24.44 14.44
N ALA A 118 -48.11 -23.64 15.30
CA ALA A 118 -48.54 -23.44 16.68
C ALA A 118 -49.94 -22.80 16.77
N LYS A 119 -50.25 -21.82 15.92
CA LYS A 119 -51.59 -21.23 15.81
C LYS A 119 -52.64 -22.27 15.43
N THR A 120 -52.33 -23.14 14.47
CA THR A 120 -53.23 -24.19 14.01
C THR A 120 -53.48 -25.23 15.12
N ALA A 121 -52.41 -25.66 15.80
CA ALA A 121 -52.50 -26.58 16.94
C ALA A 121 -53.30 -25.98 18.10
N ALA A 122 -53.07 -24.70 18.45
CA ALA A 122 -53.79 -24.01 19.51
C ALA A 122 -55.29 -23.88 19.20
N LEU A 123 -55.66 -23.58 17.94
CA LEU A 123 -57.06 -23.55 17.52
C LEU A 123 -57.72 -24.93 17.60
N ALA A 124 -57.02 -25.99 17.18
CA ALA A 124 -57.53 -27.36 17.29
C ALA A 124 -57.70 -27.81 18.76
N SER A 125 -56.76 -27.48 19.65
CA SER A 125 -56.90 -27.74 21.09
C SER A 125 -58.05 -26.93 21.71
N LEU A 126 -58.28 -25.70 21.24
CA LEU A 126 -59.41 -24.89 21.70
C LEU A 126 -60.75 -25.52 21.26
N GLU A 127 -60.86 -25.97 20.01
CA GLU A 127 -62.04 -26.71 19.52
C GLU A 127 -62.31 -27.96 20.37
N GLY A 128 -61.27 -28.76 20.65
CA GLY A 128 -61.38 -29.93 21.53
C GLY A 128 -61.87 -29.57 22.93
N THR A 129 -61.24 -28.58 23.57
CA THR A 129 -61.60 -28.15 24.94
C THR A 129 -63.01 -27.56 25.00
N VAL A 130 -63.40 -26.77 24.00
CA VAL A 130 -64.76 -26.20 23.91
C VAL A 130 -65.78 -27.32 23.73
N SER A 131 -65.50 -28.30 22.86
CA SER A 131 -66.40 -29.44 22.65
C SER A 131 -66.57 -30.27 23.92
N GLU A 132 -65.49 -30.54 24.66
CA GLU A 132 -65.55 -31.23 25.96
C GLU A 132 -66.37 -30.45 26.99
N VAL A 133 -66.18 -29.13 27.11
CA VAL A 133 -66.94 -28.27 28.02
C VAL A 133 -68.42 -28.23 27.64
N VAL A 134 -68.75 -28.17 26.35
CA VAL A 134 -70.14 -28.18 25.86
C VAL A 134 -70.83 -29.51 26.13
N VAL A 135 -70.15 -30.65 25.93
CA VAL A 135 -70.66 -31.98 26.29
C VAL A 135 -70.93 -32.05 27.80
N ALA A 136 -69.96 -31.65 28.62
CA ALA A 136 -70.11 -31.66 30.08
C ALA A 136 -71.23 -30.73 30.57
N ALA A 137 -71.38 -29.54 29.97
CA ALA A 137 -72.45 -28.61 30.31
C ALA A 137 -73.83 -29.16 29.90
N THR A 138 -73.94 -29.79 28.73
CA THR A 138 -75.19 -30.37 28.21
C THR A 138 -75.64 -31.57 29.03
N GLU A 139 -74.70 -32.45 29.42
CA GLU A 139 -74.96 -33.60 30.30
C GLU A 139 -75.48 -33.14 31.66
N LYS A 140 -74.91 -32.05 32.20
CA LYS A 140 -75.30 -31.49 33.51
C LYS A 140 -76.64 -30.73 33.49
N LEU A 141 -77.04 -30.15 32.34
CA LEU A 141 -78.29 -29.39 32.22
C LEU A 141 -79.50 -30.23 31.79
N ILE A 142 -79.32 -31.18 30.87
CA ILE A 142 -80.41 -31.89 30.19
C ILE A 142 -80.47 -33.37 30.59
N GLY A 143 -79.45 -33.89 31.29
CA GLY A 143 -79.40 -35.27 31.81
C GLY A 143 -79.30 -36.36 30.72
N VAL A 144 -79.09 -35.96 29.46
CA VAL A 144 -78.91 -36.85 28.31
C VAL A 144 -77.44 -36.82 27.89
N LYS A 145 -76.84 -38.00 27.75
CA LYS A 145 -75.46 -38.17 27.26
C LYS A 145 -75.45 -37.94 25.75
N ALA A 146 -75.23 -36.70 25.31
CA ALA A 146 -75.14 -36.39 23.89
C ALA A 146 -73.94 -37.13 23.27
N GLY A 147 -74.14 -37.78 22.12
CA GLY A 147 -73.07 -38.46 21.39
C GLY A 147 -71.97 -37.46 21.02
N GLY A 148 -70.74 -37.70 21.49
CA GLY A 148 -69.63 -36.75 21.31
C GLY A 148 -69.33 -36.37 19.86
N GLU A 149 -69.71 -37.22 18.90
CA GLU A 149 -69.57 -36.99 17.46
C GLU A 149 -70.55 -35.94 16.91
N GLU A 150 -71.80 -35.92 17.39
CA GLU A 150 -72.82 -34.93 16.98
C GLU A 150 -72.48 -33.53 17.54
N VAL A 151 -71.99 -33.48 18.79
CA VAL A 151 -71.59 -32.22 19.45
C VAL A 151 -70.33 -31.64 18.83
N ALA A 152 -69.33 -32.46 18.53
CA ALA A 152 -68.12 -32.03 17.82
C ALA A 152 -68.47 -31.45 16.43
N ARG A 153 -69.46 -32.04 15.73
CA ARG A 153 -69.92 -31.53 14.43
C ARG A 153 -70.62 -30.17 14.54
N VAL A 154 -71.50 -29.99 15.51
CA VAL A 154 -72.21 -28.70 15.73
C VAL A 154 -71.26 -27.60 16.21
N VAL A 155 -70.30 -27.92 17.07
CA VAL A 155 -69.27 -26.96 17.52
C VAL A 155 -68.37 -26.55 16.36
N GLY A 156 -67.98 -27.49 15.49
CA GLY A 156 -67.24 -27.19 14.26
C GLY A 156 -68.01 -26.26 13.30
N ASP A 157 -69.32 -26.48 13.14
CA ASP A 157 -70.18 -25.64 12.28
C ASP A 157 -70.32 -24.21 12.82
N VAL A 158 -70.48 -24.04 14.14
CA VAL A 158 -70.60 -22.72 14.80
C VAL A 158 -69.25 -21.98 14.84
N MET A 159 -68.15 -22.69 15.07
CA MET A 159 -66.80 -22.10 15.08
C MET A 159 -66.32 -21.76 13.65
N GLY A 160 -66.70 -22.56 12.65
CA GLY A 160 -66.43 -22.31 11.23
C GLY A 160 -67.28 -21.18 10.63
N SER A 161 -68.53 -21.02 11.07
CA SER A 161 -69.45 -19.97 10.60
C SER A 161 -69.04 -18.54 11.00
N LYS A 162 -68.01 -18.36 11.84
CA LYS A 162 -67.55 -17.04 12.32
C LYS A 162 -66.20 -16.58 11.75
N ARG A 163 -65.61 -17.34 10.82
CA ARG A 163 -64.45 -16.91 10.02
C ARG A 163 -64.86 -16.17 8.76
#